data_AF-A0A9E3TLX1-F1
#
_entry.id   AF-A0A9E3TLX1-F1
#
_cell.length_a   1.000
_cell.length_b   1.000
_cell.length_c   1.000
_cell.angle_alpha   90.00
_cell.angle_beta   90.00
_cell.angle_gamma   90.00
#
_symmetry.space_group_name_H-M   'P 1'
#
loop_
_entity.id
_entity.type
_entity.pdbx_description
1 polymer ?
#
loop_
_entity_poly.entity_id
_entity_poly.type
_entity_poly.pdbx_seq_one_letter_code
_entity_poly.pdbx_strand_id
1 'polypeptide(L)'
;MRYQALTFVLLTGVLAGCVPAPQSASKPAAAPASPAADSPAAPAEAASTPTERVVAEAGVGKKGQSLKDDTGIVVEPVKQLIKFEQKAVFDLQIKPALEFYKASNGSYPKTNEEFMTQIIKANGIELPALPEGQTYVFDPEQGQLMVERPQQ
;
A
#
# COMPACT_ATOMS: atom_id res chain seq x y z
N MET A 1 -30.70 18.97 -48.01
CA MET A 1 -29.68 20.03 -47.92
C MET A 1 -30.36 21.34 -47.54
N ARG A 2 -30.07 21.87 -46.35
CA ARG A 2 -30.45 23.23 -45.93
C ARG A 2 -29.27 23.82 -45.18
N TYR A 3 -28.68 24.85 -45.79
CA TYR A 3 -27.61 25.67 -45.26
C TYR A 3 -28.14 26.56 -44.13
N GLN A 4 -27.46 26.59 -43.00
CA GLN A 4 -27.32 27.82 -42.21
C GLN A 4 -25.87 27.94 -41.76
N ALA A 5 -25.14 28.78 -42.49
CA ALA A 5 -23.96 29.45 -42.00
C ALA A 5 -24.42 30.67 -41.18
N LEU A 6 -23.92 30.82 -39.97
CA LEU A 6 -23.96 32.11 -39.27
C LEU A 6 -22.71 32.27 -38.39
N THR A 7 -21.74 32.96 -38.97
CA THR A 7 -21.01 34.11 -38.41
C THR A 7 -20.34 33.97 -37.03
N PHE A 8 -19.02 33.80 -37.12
CA PHE A 8 -17.96 34.34 -36.26
C PHE A 8 -18.37 35.40 -35.21
N VAL A 9 -17.99 35.16 -33.95
CA VAL A 9 -17.52 36.23 -33.06
C VAL A 9 -16.18 35.80 -32.47
N LEU A 10 -15.15 36.49 -32.94
CA LEU A 10 -13.77 36.47 -32.49
C LEU A 10 -13.68 37.46 -31.32
N LEU A 11 -13.30 37.03 -30.13
CA LEU A 11 -12.87 37.95 -29.07
C LEU A 11 -11.57 37.45 -28.44
N THR A 12 -10.48 37.97 -29.01
CA THR A 12 -9.13 38.02 -28.45
C THR A 12 -9.12 38.86 -27.17
N GLY A 13 -8.59 38.29 -26.08
CA GLY A 13 -8.17 39.02 -24.89
C GLY A 13 -6.73 38.69 -24.54
N VAL A 14 -5.79 39.49 -25.07
CA VAL A 14 -4.39 39.57 -24.64
C VAL A 14 -4.25 40.88 -23.86
N LEU A 15 -3.56 40.87 -22.71
CA LEU A 15 -2.47 41.81 -22.36
C LEU A 15 -1.99 41.65 -20.89
N ALA A 16 -0.64 41.70 -20.77
CA ALA A 16 0.19 42.08 -19.62
C ALA A 16 0.21 41.13 -18.39
N GLY A 17 1.31 40.49 -17.99
CA GLY A 17 2.72 40.82 -18.16
C GLY A 17 3.23 41.72 -17.03
N CYS A 18 3.68 41.13 -15.91
CA CYS A 18 4.70 41.73 -15.02
C CYS A 18 5.30 40.66 -14.09
N VAL A 19 6.54 40.26 -14.38
CA VAL A 19 7.51 39.66 -13.45
C VAL A 19 8.67 40.67 -13.42
N PRO A 20 9.13 41.13 -12.24
CA PRO A 20 10.40 40.61 -11.71
C PRO A 20 10.55 40.61 -10.17
N ALA A 21 11.29 39.61 -9.65
CA ALA A 21 12.00 39.64 -8.36
C ALA A 21 13.22 40.60 -8.43
N PRO A 22 14.10 40.80 -7.41
CA PRO A 22 14.14 40.31 -6.01
C PRO A 22 14.40 41.42 -4.97
N GLN A 23 14.23 41.16 -3.66
CA GLN A 23 14.86 41.97 -2.59
C GLN A 23 15.40 41.07 -1.47
N SER A 24 16.65 41.36 -1.11
CA SER A 24 17.50 40.66 -0.15
C SER A 24 17.79 41.56 1.06
N ALA A 25 18.22 40.95 2.18
CA ALA A 25 18.67 41.52 3.47
C ALA A 25 17.56 41.93 4.47
N SER A 26 17.58 41.57 5.76
CA SER A 26 18.69 41.69 6.73
C SER A 26 18.53 40.83 8.02
N LYS A 27 19.68 40.59 8.67
CA LYS A 27 20.07 39.79 9.89
C LYS A 27 19.65 40.47 11.25
N PRO A 28 20.10 40.04 12.46
CA PRO A 28 19.73 38.94 13.40
C PRO A 28 19.21 39.40 14.81
N ALA A 29 18.66 38.48 15.65
CA ALA A 29 18.75 38.45 17.14
C ALA A 29 17.99 37.21 17.70
N ALA A 30 18.66 36.20 18.28
CA ALA A 30 18.83 35.93 19.73
C ALA A 30 17.51 35.66 20.49
N ALA A 31 17.27 34.65 21.33
CA ALA A 31 17.95 33.52 22.02
C ALA A 31 16.80 32.70 22.70
N PRO A 32 16.97 31.61 23.51
CA PRO A 32 18.19 30.97 24.01
C PRO A 32 18.27 29.45 23.78
N ALA A 33 19.51 28.95 23.83
CA ALA A 33 19.80 27.56 24.15
C ALA A 33 19.48 27.31 25.63
N SER A 34 18.67 26.30 25.92
CA SER A 34 18.57 25.71 27.26
C SER A 34 19.25 24.34 27.24
N PRO A 35 20.04 24.00 28.28
CA PRO A 35 20.92 22.85 28.32
C PRO A 35 20.25 21.62 28.96
N ALA A 36 21.02 20.53 29.03
CA ALA A 36 20.75 19.26 29.71
C ALA A 36 19.96 18.24 28.86
N ALA A 37 20.27 16.94 28.85
CA ALA A 37 21.16 16.17 29.70
C ALA A 37 21.64 14.91 28.95
N ASP A 38 22.79 14.45 29.41
CA ASP A 38 23.43 13.15 29.20
C ASP A 38 22.49 11.96 29.46
N SER A 39 22.41 11.03 28.48
CA SER A 39 22.29 9.55 28.56
C SER A 39 21.26 8.87 29.51
N PRO A 40 21.08 7.53 29.49
CA PRO A 40 21.20 6.52 28.42
C PRO A 40 19.93 5.63 28.34
N ALA A 41 19.62 5.02 27.19
CA ALA A 41 18.82 3.78 27.13
C ALA A 41 18.63 3.28 25.67
N ALA A 42 19.52 2.39 25.23
CA ALA A 42 18.99 1.15 24.64
C ALA A 42 18.26 0.42 25.79
N PRO A 43 17.04 -0.10 25.59
CA PRO A 43 16.97 -1.54 25.37
C PRO A 43 15.76 -2.04 24.55
N ALA A 44 15.87 -3.33 24.20
CA ALA A 44 14.93 -4.24 23.53
C ALA A 44 15.13 -4.28 22.00
N GLU A 45 15.93 -5.18 21.42
CA GLU A 45 15.90 -6.63 21.66
C GLU A 45 14.50 -7.08 22.11
N ALA A 46 13.50 -6.76 21.28
CA ALA A 46 12.30 -7.56 21.24
C ALA A 46 12.75 -8.96 20.84
N ALA A 47 12.62 -9.89 21.76
CA ALA A 47 12.84 -11.31 21.56
C ALA A 47 12.20 -11.74 20.24
N SER A 48 13.02 -11.89 19.21
CA SER A 48 12.62 -12.46 17.93
C SER A 48 12.35 -13.93 18.19
N THR A 49 11.14 -14.28 18.61
CA THR A 49 10.60 -15.57 18.19
C THR A 49 10.83 -15.62 16.68
N PRO A 50 11.63 -16.56 16.17
CA PRO A 50 12.02 -16.53 14.77
C PRO A 50 10.71 -16.57 13.97
N THR A 51 10.42 -15.46 13.30
CA THR A 51 9.16 -15.21 12.63
C THR A 51 9.46 -15.41 11.17
N GLU A 52 8.85 -16.43 10.57
CA GLU A 52 9.08 -16.74 9.17
C GLU A 52 8.16 -15.87 8.31
N ARG A 53 8.75 -15.09 7.41
CA ARG A 53 8.02 -14.36 6.38
C ARG A 53 7.84 -15.24 5.16
N VAL A 54 6.58 -15.53 4.83
CA VAL A 54 6.22 -16.29 3.63
C VAL A 54 5.36 -15.40 2.74
N VAL A 55 5.53 -15.47 1.41
CA VAL A 55 4.67 -14.73 0.47
C VAL A 55 3.20 -15.10 0.70
N ALA A 56 2.32 -14.09 0.65
CA ALA A 56 0.88 -14.30 0.78
C ALA A 56 0.33 -14.91 -0.52
N GLU A 57 0.20 -16.24 -0.53
CA GLU A 57 -0.29 -16.99 -1.69
C GLU A 57 -1.59 -17.75 -1.38
N ALA A 58 -2.14 -18.39 -2.42
CA ALA A 58 -3.30 -19.26 -2.30
C ALA A 58 -3.11 -20.38 -1.27
N GLY A 59 -3.89 -20.36 -0.20
CA GLY A 59 -3.86 -21.32 0.90
C GLY A 59 -3.46 -20.73 2.26
N VAL A 60 -3.03 -19.46 2.33
CA VAL A 60 -2.60 -18.85 3.61
C VAL A 60 -3.76 -18.50 4.55
N GLY A 61 -4.98 -18.35 4.03
CA GLY A 61 -6.15 -18.02 4.85
C GLY A 61 -6.64 -19.21 5.71
N LYS A 62 -7.33 -18.90 6.83
CA LYS A 62 -7.93 -19.88 7.77
C LYS A 62 -8.67 -21.00 7.05
N LYS A 63 -9.49 -20.66 6.07
CA LYS A 63 -10.32 -21.62 5.29
C LYS A 63 -9.49 -22.57 4.42
N GLY A 64 -8.33 -22.12 3.95
CA GLY A 64 -7.39 -22.95 3.19
C GLY A 64 -6.58 -23.86 4.10
N GLN A 65 -6.12 -23.33 5.25
CA GLN A 65 -5.39 -24.12 6.24
C GLN A 65 -6.27 -25.10 7.01
N SER A 66 -7.55 -24.81 7.25
CA SER A 66 -8.44 -25.70 7.99
C SER A 66 -8.72 -27.00 7.25
N LEU A 67 -8.60 -27.01 5.92
CA LEU A 67 -8.84 -28.17 5.08
C LEU A 67 -7.57 -28.94 4.75
N LYS A 68 -6.37 -28.47 5.18
CA LYS A 68 -5.08 -29.01 4.71
C LYS A 68 -4.92 -30.51 4.96
N ASP A 69 -5.42 -30.99 6.10
CA ASP A 69 -5.31 -32.39 6.53
C ASP A 69 -6.51 -33.26 6.10
N ASP A 70 -7.61 -32.63 5.67
CA ASP A 70 -8.83 -33.34 5.25
C ASP A 70 -8.70 -33.87 3.82
N THR A 71 -8.75 -35.18 3.64
CA THR A 71 -8.65 -35.82 2.32
C THR A 71 -9.98 -36.50 1.97
N GLY A 72 -10.57 -36.14 0.84
CA GLY A 72 -11.82 -36.74 0.37
C GLY A 72 -12.24 -36.23 -1.00
N ILE A 73 -12.99 -37.07 -1.74
CA ILE A 73 -13.46 -36.79 -3.11
C ILE A 73 -14.23 -35.45 -3.20
N VAL A 74 -14.92 -35.06 -2.12
CA VAL A 74 -15.69 -33.81 -2.05
C VAL A 74 -14.84 -32.62 -1.60
N VAL A 75 -13.83 -32.85 -0.76
CA VAL A 75 -13.02 -31.78 -0.14
C VAL A 75 -11.99 -31.22 -1.12
N GLU A 76 -11.43 -32.06 -2.00
CA GLU A 76 -10.43 -31.65 -2.98
C GLU A 76 -10.92 -30.54 -3.94
N PRO A 77 -12.12 -30.64 -4.57
CA PRO A 77 -12.68 -29.54 -5.36
C PRO A 77 -12.87 -28.24 -4.56
N VAL A 78 -13.29 -28.35 -3.30
CA VAL A 78 -13.51 -27.19 -2.43
C VAL A 78 -12.19 -26.49 -2.10
N LYS A 79 -11.13 -27.25 -1.81
CA LYS A 79 -9.78 -26.70 -1.62
C LYS A 79 -9.31 -25.93 -2.84
N GLN A 80 -9.50 -26.50 -4.04
CA GLN A 80 -9.09 -25.83 -5.28
C GLN A 80 -9.85 -24.53 -5.50
N LEU A 81 -11.16 -24.51 -5.22
CA LEU A 81 -11.96 -23.29 -5.29
C LEU A 81 -11.44 -22.21 -4.34
N ILE A 82 -11.21 -22.55 -3.08
CA ILE A 82 -10.70 -21.59 -2.07
C ILE A 82 -9.31 -21.08 -2.46
N LYS A 83 -8.43 -21.94 -2.95
CA LYS A 83 -7.12 -21.54 -3.46
C LYS A 83 -7.25 -20.58 -4.64
N PHE A 84 -8.16 -20.86 -5.57
CA PHE A 84 -8.40 -20.00 -6.72
C PHE A 84 -8.95 -18.63 -6.30
N GLU A 85 -9.93 -18.59 -5.38
CA GLU A 85 -10.47 -17.34 -4.83
C GLU A 85 -9.37 -16.49 -4.19
N GLN A 86 -8.52 -17.11 -3.36
CA GLN A 86 -7.40 -16.41 -2.72
C GLN A 86 -6.39 -15.92 -3.75
N LYS A 87 -6.02 -16.75 -4.74
CA LYS A 87 -5.13 -16.35 -5.83
C LYS A 87 -5.71 -15.18 -6.62
N ALA A 88 -7.00 -15.21 -6.92
CA ALA A 88 -7.68 -14.14 -7.64
C ALA A 88 -7.62 -12.81 -6.88
N VAL A 89 -7.80 -12.81 -5.56
CA VAL A 89 -7.64 -11.60 -4.74
C VAL A 89 -6.20 -11.06 -4.83
N PHE A 90 -5.19 -11.92 -4.65
CA PHE A 90 -3.78 -11.49 -4.69
C PHE A 90 -3.34 -11.02 -6.09
N ASP A 91 -3.63 -11.80 -7.13
CA ASP A 91 -3.14 -11.55 -8.47
C ASP A 91 -3.99 -10.55 -9.27
N LEU A 92 -5.32 -10.56 -9.10
CA LEU A 92 -6.22 -9.73 -9.91
C LEU A 92 -6.68 -8.45 -9.20
N GLN A 93 -6.63 -8.39 -7.87
CA GLN A 93 -7.01 -7.17 -7.14
C GLN A 93 -5.77 -6.41 -6.64
N ILE A 94 -4.87 -7.10 -5.91
CA ILE A 94 -3.74 -6.42 -5.26
C ILE A 94 -2.69 -5.95 -6.27
N LYS A 95 -2.27 -6.79 -7.23
CA LYS A 95 -1.27 -6.39 -8.23
C LYS A 95 -1.71 -5.17 -9.06
N PRO A 96 -2.91 -5.14 -9.66
CA PRO A 96 -3.35 -3.95 -10.39
C PRO A 96 -3.49 -2.73 -9.49
N ALA A 97 -4.02 -2.88 -8.27
CA ALA A 97 -4.15 -1.76 -7.34
C ALA A 97 -2.79 -1.14 -6.96
N LEU A 98 -1.75 -1.96 -6.79
CA LEU A 98 -0.38 -1.49 -6.59
C LEU A 98 0.17 -0.75 -7.80
N GLU A 99 -0.07 -1.26 -9.01
CA GLU A 99 0.35 -0.59 -10.25
C GLU A 99 -0.39 0.75 -10.43
N PHE A 100 -1.69 0.82 -10.11
CA PHE A 100 -2.44 2.08 -10.12
C PHE A 100 -1.92 3.07 -9.08
N TYR A 101 -1.59 2.60 -7.87
CA TYR A 101 -1.00 3.43 -6.83
C TYR A 101 0.35 3.99 -7.26
N LYS A 102 1.21 3.15 -7.83
CA LYS A 102 2.51 3.55 -8.38
C LYS A 102 2.36 4.52 -9.55
N ALA A 103 1.40 4.30 -10.44
CA ALA A 103 1.13 5.22 -11.54
C ALA A 103 0.66 6.59 -11.04
N SER A 104 -0.09 6.64 -9.95
CA SER A 104 -0.65 7.88 -9.39
C SER A 104 0.32 8.63 -8.47
N ASN A 105 1.12 7.91 -7.69
CA ASN A 105 2.03 8.49 -6.66
C ASN A 105 3.51 8.41 -7.06
N GLY A 106 3.85 7.73 -8.16
CA GLY A 106 5.22 7.54 -8.63
C GLY A 106 6.02 6.48 -7.86
N SER A 107 5.46 5.80 -6.86
CA SER A 107 6.15 4.80 -6.04
C SER A 107 5.16 3.78 -5.46
N TYR A 108 5.64 2.58 -5.11
CA TYR A 108 4.86 1.64 -4.29
C TYR A 108 4.67 2.18 -2.87
N PRO A 109 3.69 1.64 -2.11
CA PRO A 109 3.51 2.01 -0.72
C PRO A 109 4.79 1.78 0.10
N LYS A 110 5.14 2.71 0.99
CA LYS A 110 6.39 2.58 1.78
C LYS A 110 6.21 1.79 3.07
N THR A 111 4.98 1.74 3.58
CA THR A 111 4.65 1.13 4.87
C THR A 111 3.47 0.18 4.73
N ASN A 112 3.38 -0.76 5.66
CA ASN A 112 2.25 -1.67 5.74
C ASN A 112 0.92 -0.93 5.99
N GLU A 113 0.93 0.13 6.81
CA GLU A 113 -0.27 0.93 7.08
C GLU A 113 -0.77 1.66 5.82
N GLU A 114 0.15 2.21 5.04
CA GLU A 114 -0.17 2.87 3.76
C GLU A 114 -0.74 1.85 2.77
N PHE A 115 -0.16 0.65 2.69
CA PHE A 115 -0.70 -0.45 1.88
C PHE A 115 -2.13 -0.82 2.32
N MET A 116 -2.35 -1.04 3.62
CA MET A 116 -3.66 -1.42 4.14
C MET A 116 -4.72 -0.34 3.90
N THR A 117 -4.35 0.94 3.97
CA THR A 117 -5.31 2.03 3.81
C THR A 117 -5.55 2.37 2.33
N GLN A 118 -4.47 2.57 1.56
CA GLN A 118 -4.53 3.08 0.20
C GLN A 118 -4.72 1.99 -0.86
N ILE A 119 -4.37 0.74 -0.56
CA ILE A 119 -4.56 -0.38 -1.47
C ILE A 119 -5.77 -1.18 -1.02
N ILE A 120 -5.76 -1.70 0.21
CA ILE A 120 -6.80 -2.63 0.65
C ILE A 120 -8.14 -1.90 0.89
N LYS A 121 -8.18 -0.92 1.80
CA LYS A 121 -9.42 -0.20 2.12
C LYS A 121 -9.93 0.64 0.96
N ALA A 122 -9.06 1.39 0.28
CA ALA A 122 -9.48 2.27 -0.82
C ALA A 122 -10.07 1.52 -2.03
N ASN A 123 -9.60 0.29 -2.30
CA ASN A 123 -10.12 -0.53 -3.39
C ASN A 123 -11.16 -1.56 -2.93
N GLY A 124 -11.55 -1.55 -1.64
CA GLY A 124 -12.53 -2.49 -1.09
C GLY A 124 -12.10 -3.95 -1.18
N ILE A 125 -10.80 -4.22 -1.09
CA ILE A 125 -10.24 -5.57 -1.19
C ILE A 125 -10.45 -6.30 0.13
N GLU A 126 -11.09 -7.47 0.08
CA GLU A 126 -11.26 -8.31 1.26
C GLU A 126 -10.12 -9.31 1.37
N LEU A 127 -9.23 -9.09 2.35
CA LEU A 127 -8.16 -10.03 2.64
C LEU A 127 -8.71 -11.27 3.36
N PRO A 128 -8.30 -12.49 2.97
CA PRO A 128 -8.65 -13.69 3.70
C PRO A 128 -8.23 -13.60 5.17
N ALA A 129 -9.08 -14.03 6.10
CA ALA A 129 -8.69 -14.07 7.51
C ALA A 129 -7.50 -15.04 7.69
N LEU A 130 -6.43 -14.59 8.35
CA LEU A 130 -5.27 -15.42 8.67
C LEU A 130 -5.47 -16.23 9.96
N PRO A 131 -4.86 -17.42 10.09
CA PRO A 131 -4.82 -18.20 11.34
C PRO A 131 -4.27 -17.39 12.53
N GLU A 132 -4.56 -17.87 13.74
CA GLU A 132 -4.10 -17.19 14.96
C GLU A 132 -2.57 -17.08 14.99
N GLY A 133 -2.07 -15.94 15.45
CA GLY A 133 -0.64 -15.63 15.48
C GLY A 133 -0.03 -15.19 14.15
N GLN A 134 -0.77 -15.20 13.03
CA GLN A 134 -0.26 -14.75 11.73
C GLN A 134 -0.72 -13.33 11.38
N THR A 135 0.14 -12.55 10.75
CA THR A 135 -0.12 -11.16 10.37
C THR A 135 0.27 -10.87 8.93
N TYR A 136 -0.46 -9.96 8.30
CA TYR A 136 -0.14 -9.47 6.95
C TYR A 136 0.90 -8.36 7.02
N VAL A 137 1.99 -8.53 6.30
CA VAL A 137 3.09 -7.56 6.21
C VAL A 137 3.36 -7.23 4.76
N PHE A 138 3.50 -5.95 4.43
CA PHE A 138 3.78 -5.52 3.06
C PHE A 138 5.28 -5.34 2.91
N ASP A 139 5.85 -5.93 1.86
CA ASP A 139 7.25 -5.75 1.46
C ASP A 139 7.31 -4.71 0.32
N PRO A 140 7.85 -3.50 0.57
CA PRO A 140 7.95 -2.45 -0.42
C PRO A 140 9.04 -2.68 -1.47
N GLU A 141 10.07 -3.49 -1.16
CA GLU A 141 11.15 -3.81 -2.10
C GLU A 141 10.65 -4.80 -3.15
N GLN A 142 9.88 -5.80 -2.71
CA GLN A 142 9.31 -6.80 -3.60
C GLN A 142 7.94 -6.41 -4.17
N GLY A 143 7.31 -5.36 -3.64
CA GLY A 143 5.97 -4.91 -4.03
C GLY A 143 4.90 -5.99 -3.78
N GLN A 144 5.04 -6.75 -2.70
CA GLN A 144 4.24 -7.94 -2.44
C GLN A 144 3.72 -7.98 -1.00
N LEU A 145 2.55 -8.60 -0.84
CA LEU A 145 2.01 -8.92 0.47
C LEU A 145 2.64 -10.23 0.97
N MET A 146 3.12 -10.20 2.20
CA MET A 146 3.69 -11.33 2.92
C MET A 146 2.84 -11.65 4.15
N VAL A 147 3.04 -12.85 4.67
CA VAL A 147 2.47 -13.33 5.93
C VAL A 147 3.62 -13.65 6.87
N GLU A 148 3.66 -12.98 8.02
CA GLU A 148 4.51 -13.36 9.13
C GLU A 148 3.82 -14.45 9.94
N ARG A 149 4.54 -15.53 10.22
CA ARG A 149 4.07 -16.64 11.06
C ARG A 149 5.08 -16.91 12.17
N PRO A 150 4.63 -17.25 13.39
CA PRO A 150 5.55 -17.75 14.41
C PRO A 150 6.14 -19.08 13.91
N GLN A 151 7.46 -19.24 13.92
CA GLN A 151 8.06 -20.56 13.67
C GLN A 151 7.56 -21.53 14.75
N GLN A 152 6.94 -22.62 14.30
CA GLN A 152 6.49 -23.72 15.15
C GLN A 152 7.56 -24.80 15.22
#